data_AF-A0A1I7Z140-F1
#
_entry.id   AF-A0A1I7Z140-F1
#
_cell.length_a   1.000
_cell.length_b   1.000
_cell.length_c   1.000
_cell.angle_alpha   90.00
_cell.angle_beta   90.00
_cell.angle_gamma   90.00
#
_symmetry.space_group_name_H-M   'P 1'
#
loop_
_entity.id
_entity.type
_entity.pdbx_description
1 polymer ?
#
loop_
_entity_poly.entity_id
_entity_poly.type
_entity_poly.pdbx_seq_one_letter_code
_entity_poly.pdbx_strand_id
1 'polypeptide(L)'
;MTTPMPSSSNPSEANSDGTLRLLIQRFANMAETVRGPCKNIENVPWRIVLMPRQHVVHNRGTQKCLGFFLECCPQTSSEYVVCSKSQPL
;
A
#
# COMPACT_ATOMS: atom_id res chain seq x y z
N MET A 1 -51.35 7.51 1.05
CA MET A 1 -50.14 7.71 0.22
C MET A 1 -48.97 7.78 1.17
N THR A 2 -48.18 6.69 1.27
CA THR A 2 -47.05 6.60 2.21
C THR A 2 -45.78 6.51 1.40
N THR A 3 -44.97 7.56 1.46
CA THR A 3 -43.68 7.70 0.79
C THR A 3 -42.66 6.73 1.41
N PRO A 4 -41.90 5.92 0.65
CA PRO A 4 -40.79 5.16 1.20
C PRO A 4 -39.58 6.10 1.36
N MET A 5 -39.04 6.15 2.57
CA MET A 5 -37.76 6.82 2.85
C MET A 5 -36.64 6.14 2.06
N PRO A 6 -35.72 6.88 1.42
CA PRO A 6 -34.53 6.27 0.85
C PRO A 6 -33.69 5.73 2.01
N SER A 7 -33.51 4.41 2.02
CA SER A 7 -32.53 3.73 2.87
C SER A 7 -31.17 4.35 2.62
N SER A 8 -30.67 5.12 3.59
CA SER A 8 -29.30 5.59 3.66
C SER A 8 -28.38 4.44 3.34
N SER A 9 -27.66 4.54 2.22
CA SER A 9 -26.57 3.64 1.89
C SER A 9 -25.53 3.74 3.00
N ASN A 10 -25.50 2.74 3.88
CA ASN A 10 -24.47 2.59 4.90
C ASN A 10 -23.09 2.67 4.25
N PRO A 11 -22.20 3.60 4.60
CA PRO A 11 -20.82 3.61 4.11
C PRO A 11 -19.92 2.61 4.86
N SER A 12 -20.49 1.66 5.61
CA SER A 12 -19.76 0.85 6.60
C SER A 12 -19.47 -0.59 6.17
N GLU A 13 -19.52 -0.92 4.88
CA GLU A 13 -18.92 -2.18 4.36
C GLU A 13 -17.51 -1.93 3.79
N ALA A 14 -16.73 -1.05 4.43
CA ALA A 14 -15.33 -0.84 4.07
C ALA A 14 -14.45 -2.01 4.55
N ASN A 15 -14.62 -3.17 3.92
CA ASN A 15 -13.60 -4.21 3.69
C ASN A 15 -12.64 -4.51 4.88
N SER A 16 -13.16 -5.09 5.96
CA SER A 16 -12.40 -5.57 7.12
C SER A 16 -11.58 -6.85 6.88
N ASP A 17 -11.61 -7.45 5.68
CA ASP A 17 -10.95 -8.74 5.38
C ASP A 17 -9.41 -8.69 5.33
N GLY A 18 -8.76 -7.67 5.90
CA GLY A 18 -7.28 -7.58 5.99
C GLY A 18 -6.53 -7.57 4.65
N THR A 19 -7.25 -7.55 3.52
CA THR A 19 -6.68 -7.77 2.19
C THR A 19 -6.51 -6.45 1.45
N LEU A 20 -5.31 -6.22 0.91
CA LEU A 20 -5.00 -5.15 -0.05
C LEU A 20 -4.81 -5.74 -1.44
N ARG A 21 -5.29 -5.03 -2.46
CA ARG A 21 -5.10 -5.42 -3.87
C ARG A 21 -4.63 -4.21 -4.67
N LEU A 22 -3.65 -4.43 -5.54
CA LEU A 22 -3.13 -3.43 -6.46
C LEU A 22 -3.02 -4.03 -7.85
N LEU A 23 -3.74 -3.47 -8.82
CA LEU A 23 -3.65 -3.85 -10.22
C LEU A 23 -2.68 -2.92 -10.94
N ILE A 24 -1.63 -3.49 -11.55
CA ILE A 24 -0.67 -2.73 -12.34
C ILE A 24 -1.00 -2.88 -13.82
N GLN A 25 -1.29 -1.75 -14.46
CA GLN A 25 -1.38 -1.68 -15.91
C GLN A 25 0.02 -1.54 -16.50
N ARG A 26 0.25 -2.18 -17.66
CA ARG A 26 1.54 -2.13 -18.39
C ARG A 26 2.74 -2.55 -17.53
N PHE A 27 2.60 -3.65 -16.79
CA PHE A 27 3.62 -4.19 -15.88
C PHE A 27 5.03 -4.30 -16.51
N ALA A 28 5.13 -4.70 -17.78
CA ALA A 28 6.39 -4.86 -18.49
C ALA A 28 7.18 -3.54 -18.67
N ASN A 29 6.49 -2.39 -18.65
CA ASN A 29 7.06 -1.06 -18.89
C ASN A 29 7.21 -0.24 -17.62
N MET A 30 7.03 -0.85 -16.45
CA MET A 30 7.11 -0.13 -15.17
C MET A 30 8.56 0.31 -14.92
N ALA A 31 8.79 1.63 -14.91
CA ALA A 31 10.10 2.24 -14.64
C ALA A 31 10.14 3.01 -13.32
N GLU A 32 8.97 3.38 -12.79
CA GLU A 32 8.84 4.19 -11.58
C GLU A 32 8.20 3.38 -10.44
N THR A 33 8.41 3.87 -9.22
CA THR A 33 7.76 3.31 -8.03
C THR A 33 6.26 3.58 -8.08
N VAL A 34 5.45 2.53 -8.03
CA VAL A 34 3.99 2.64 -7.99
C VAL A 34 3.52 2.47 -6.56
N ARG A 35 2.68 3.39 -6.10
CA ARG A 35 2.03 3.31 -4.78
C ARG A 35 0.54 3.08 -4.96
N GLY A 36 0.03 1.96 -4.49
CA GLY A 36 -1.39 1.59 -4.57
C GLY A 36 -2.28 2.46 -3.67
N PRO A 37 -3.60 2.27 -3.66
CA PRO A 37 -4.49 3.01 -2.76
C PRO A 37 -4.17 2.71 -1.28
N CYS A 38 -4.34 3.70 -0.40
CA CYS A 38 -4.31 3.47 1.05
C CYS A 38 -5.64 2.89 1.52
N LYS A 39 -5.58 1.88 2.38
CA LYS A 39 -6.74 1.23 2.99
C LYS A 39 -6.46 0.98 4.47
N ASN A 40 -7.45 1.28 5.32
CA ASN A 40 -7.37 0.96 6.74
C ASN A 40 -7.58 -0.55 6.95
N ILE A 41 -6.65 -1.17 7.67
CA ILE A 41 -6.76 -2.54 8.18
C ILE A 41 -6.43 -2.44 9.67
N GLU A 42 -7.36 -2.89 10.51
CA GLU A 42 -7.21 -2.82 11.98
C GLU A 42 -6.85 -1.40 12.47
N ASN A 43 -7.52 -0.38 11.93
CA ASN A 43 -7.29 1.04 12.22
C ASN A 43 -5.91 1.60 11.82
N VAL A 44 -5.09 0.83 11.09
CA VAL A 44 -3.82 1.31 10.53
C VAL A 44 -3.96 1.49 9.02
N PRO A 45 -3.60 2.66 8.45
CA PRO A 45 -3.63 2.88 7.02
C PRO A 45 -2.44 2.24 6.33
N TRP A 46 -2.70 1.29 5.45
CA TRP A 46 -1.67 0.57 4.70
C TRP A 46 -1.82 0.78 3.19
N ARG A 47 -0.71 0.73 2.45
CA ARG A 47 -0.71 0.63 0.98
C ARG A 47 0.40 -0.30 0.48
N ILE A 48 0.15 -0.89 -0.68
CA ILE A 48 1.18 -1.64 -1.42
C ILE A 48 2.07 -0.64 -2.16
N VAL A 49 3.39 -0.83 -2.08
CA VAL A 49 4.39 -0.07 -2.83
C VAL A 49 5.21 -1.03 -3.67
N LEU A 50 5.28 -0.79 -4.98
CA LEU A 50 6.05 -1.59 -5.93
C LEU A 50 7.20 -0.77 -6.49
N MET A 51 8.42 -1.27 -6.35
CA MET A 51 9.63 -0.61 -6.85
C MET A 51 10.27 -1.46 -7.95
N PRO A 52 10.27 -1.03 -9.22
CA PRO A 52 11.02 -1.72 -10.25
C PRO A 52 12.51 -1.55 -9.96
N ARG A 53 13.26 -2.65 -9.99
CA ARG A 53 14.70 -2.65 -9.79
C ARG A 53 15.39 -3.32 -10.95
N GLN A 54 16.54 -2.78 -11.34
CA GLN A 54 17.43 -3.40 -12.30
C GLN A 54 18.69 -3.82 -11.55
N HIS A 55 18.98 -5.12 -11.56
CA HIS A 55 20.17 -5.68 -10.95
C HIS A 55 21.09 -6.18 -12.05
N VAL A 56 22.33 -5.71 -12.08
CA VAL A 56 23.36 -6.23 -12.99
C VAL A 56 23.97 -7.45 -12.33
N VAL A 57 23.80 -8.62 -12.94
CA VAL A 57 24.41 -9.87 -12.46
C VAL A 57 25.62 -10.18 -13.32
N HIS A 58 26.76 -10.38 -12.67
CA HIS A 58 28.00 -10.79 -13.33
C HIS A 58 27.75 -12.06 -14.17
N ASN A 59 28.20 -12.08 -15.42
CA ASN A 59 27.99 -13.15 -16.41
C ASN A 59 26.54 -13.46 -16.84
N ARG A 60 25.50 -12.76 -16.33
CA ARG A 60 24.10 -12.98 -16.74
C ARG A 60 23.39 -11.73 -17.29
N GLY A 61 24.08 -10.59 -17.31
CA GLY A 61 23.54 -9.33 -17.82
C GLY A 61 22.59 -8.65 -16.83
N THR A 62 21.67 -7.84 -17.36
CA THR A 62 20.71 -7.07 -16.56
C THR A 62 19.46 -7.90 -16.27
N GLN A 63 19.15 -8.08 -14.99
CA GLN A 63 17.93 -8.72 -14.54
C GLN A 63 16.98 -7.68 -13.96
N LYS A 64 15.70 -7.77 -14.34
CA LYS A 64 14.63 -6.94 -13.77
C LYS A 64 14.02 -7.67 -12.58
N CYS A 65 13.99 -6.99 -11.44
CA CYS A 65 13.37 -7.47 -10.22
C CYS A 65 12.30 -6.47 -9.80
N LEU A 66 11.36 -6.93 -8.98
CA LEU A 66 10.31 -6.08 -8.41
C LEU A 66 10.40 -6.14 -6.89
N GLY A 67 10.66 -5.00 -6.26
CA GLY A 67 10.47 -4.85 -4.83
C GLY A 67 8.98 -4.70 -4.53
N PHE A 68 8.47 -5.53 -3.61
CA PHE A 68 7.09 -5.46 -3.12
C PHE A 68 7.14 -5.10 -1.63
N PHE A 69 6.50 -4.00 -1.27
CA PHE A 69 6.53 -3.48 0.08
C PHE A 69 5.13 -3.10 0.56
N LEU A 70 4.96 -3.12 1.87
CA LEU A 70 3.79 -2.58 2.54
C LEU A 70 4.22 -1.31 3.29
N GLU A 71 3.57 -0.20 2.99
CA GLU A 71 3.87 1.12 3.58
C GLU A 71 2.69 1.54 4.44
N CYS A 72 2.97 1.96 5.68
CA CYS A 72 1.99 2.64 6.52
C CYS A 72 1.88 4.10 6.05
N CYS A 73 0.66 4.57 5.77
CA CYS A 73 0.39 5.86 5.16
C CYS A 73 -0.60 6.72 5.98
N PRO A 74 -0.18 7.28 7.12
CA PRO A 74 -1.05 8.10 7.95
C PRO A 74 -1.51 9.37 7.21
N GLN A 75 -2.83 9.57 7.11
CA GLN A 75 -3.40 10.85 6.73
C GLN A 75 -3.25 11.80 7.91
N THR A 76 -2.28 12.71 7.83
CA THR A 76 -2.00 13.81 8.78
C THR A 76 -1.18 13.46 10.02
N SER A 77 -0.29 14.41 10.31
CA SER A 77 0.68 14.51 11.40
C SER A 77 0.16 14.00 12.74
N SER A 78 0.55 12.80 13.11
CA SER A 78 0.58 12.37 14.51
C SER A 78 1.91 11.67 14.69
N GLU A 79 2.85 12.45 15.24
CA GLU A 79 4.04 12.02 15.97
C GLU A 79 4.49 10.58 15.70
N TYR A 80 5.39 10.43 14.74
CA TYR A 80 6.10 9.18 14.57
C TYR A 80 6.92 8.91 15.85
N VAL A 81 6.63 7.83 16.57
CA VAL A 81 7.60 7.28 17.53
C VAL A 81 8.55 6.42 16.70
N VAL A 82 9.69 7.00 16.29
CA VAL A 82 10.80 6.17 15.79
C VAL A 82 11.25 5.32 16.97
N CYS A 83 11.03 4.00 16.89
CA CYS A 83 11.68 3.05 17.80
C CYS A 83 13.17 2.98 17.44
N SER A 84 13.93 3.95 17.93
CA SER A 84 15.38 3.91 17.93
C SER A 84 15.77 2.87 18.97
N LYS A 85 16.23 1.68 18.56
CA LYS A 85 16.88 0.76 19.49
C LYS A 85 18.07 1.49 20.12
N SER A 86 18.03 1.72 21.42
CA SER A 86 19.16 2.21 22.20
C SER A 86 20.29 1.18 22.11
N GLN A 87 21.38 1.54 21.44
CA GLN A 87 22.62 0.78 21.46
C GLN A 87 23.32 1.02 22.81
N PRO A 88 23.69 -0.03 23.57
CA PRO A 88 24.44 0.17 24.81
C PRO A 88 25.91 0.53 24.51
N LEU A 89 26.45 1.45 25.31
CA LEU A 89 27.89 1.79 25.40
C LEU A 89 28.73 0.59 25.84
#